data_AF-A0A8J6G4S7-F1
#
_entry.id   AF-A0A8J6G4S7-F1
#
_cell.length_a   1.000
_cell.length_b   1.000
_cell.length_c   1.000
_cell.angle_alpha   90.00
_cell.angle_beta   90.00
_cell.angle_gamma   90.00
#
_symmetry.space_group_name_H-M   'P 1'
#
loop_
_entity.id
_entity.type
_entity.pdbx_description
1 polymer ?
#
loop_
_entity_poly.entity_id
_entity_poly.type
_entity_poly.pdbx_seq_one_letter_code
_entity_poly.pdbx_strand_id
1 'polypeptide(L)'
;MIVYSGQTNTSALLYDSLQTESVPFEGLLSEGSSIRIEFTADQGQAASAFNIRFEAFEKGHCYEPYIQNGNFTTSDPTYNIGTIVEFTCDPGHSLEQGPAVIECVNVRDPYWNDTEPLCRAMCGGELSAVAGVVLSPNWPEPYAEGEDCVWKIHVGEEKRIFLDIQL
;
A
#
# COMPACT_ATOMS: atom_id res chain seq x y z
N MET A 1 -8.79 -13.18 11.40
CA MET A 1 -8.49 -13.60 10.02
C MET A 1 -7.35 -14.58 10.06
N ILE A 2 -7.45 -15.68 9.33
CA ILE A 2 -6.43 -16.73 9.24
C ILE A 2 -6.17 -17.01 7.75
N VAL A 3 -4.92 -17.20 7.37
CA VAL A 3 -4.49 -17.44 5.97
C VAL A 3 -3.67 -18.72 5.90
N TYR A 4 -4.00 -19.60 4.97
CA TYR A 4 -3.35 -20.90 4.76
C TYR A 4 -2.80 -21.05 3.33
N SER A 5 -1.63 -21.66 3.20
CA SER A 5 -1.01 -22.08 1.94
C SER A 5 -1.64 -23.38 1.41
N GLY A 6 -2.85 -23.26 0.87
CA GLY A 6 -3.58 -24.35 0.22
C GLY A 6 -5.05 -24.46 0.63
N GLN A 7 -5.73 -25.49 0.14
CA GLN A 7 -7.19 -25.64 0.29
C GLN A 7 -7.62 -26.54 1.46
N THR A 8 -6.71 -27.30 2.06
CA THR A 8 -7.07 -28.34 3.03
C THR A 8 -6.84 -27.87 4.47
N ASN A 9 -7.42 -28.59 5.43
CA ASN A 9 -7.19 -28.34 6.86
C ASN A 9 -5.77 -28.70 7.32
N THR A 10 -4.96 -29.31 6.45
CA THR A 10 -3.55 -29.65 6.70
C THR A 10 -2.59 -28.70 5.98
N SER A 11 -3.10 -27.68 5.29
CA SER A 11 -2.30 -26.65 4.64
C SER A 11 -1.49 -25.86 5.66
N ALA A 12 -0.28 -25.43 5.27
CA ALA A 12 0.59 -24.63 6.14
C ALA A 12 -0.09 -23.30 6.52
N LEU A 13 0.04 -22.90 7.78
CA LEU A 13 -0.46 -21.63 8.28
C LEU A 13 0.50 -20.51 7.86
N LEU A 14 0.00 -19.51 7.13
CA LEU A 14 0.77 -18.33 6.70
C LEU A 14 0.58 -17.15 7.65
N TYR A 15 -0.64 -16.94 8.15
CA TYR A 15 -0.96 -15.82 9.03
C TYR A 15 -2.17 -16.14 9.94
N ASP A 16 -2.12 -15.67 11.18
CA ASP A 16 -3.22 -15.74 12.14
C ASP A 16 -3.29 -14.44 12.94
N SER A 17 -4.36 -13.66 12.72
CA SER A 17 -4.55 -12.36 13.38
C SER A 17 -4.76 -12.48 14.89
N LEU A 18 -5.03 -13.67 15.42
CA LEU A 18 -5.11 -13.91 16.87
C LEU A 18 -3.73 -14.12 17.50
N GLN A 19 -2.73 -14.47 16.69
CA GLN A 19 -1.35 -14.72 17.15
C GLN A 19 -0.42 -13.54 16.88
N THR A 20 -0.66 -12.79 15.79
CA THR A 20 0.16 -11.63 15.42
C THR A 20 -0.71 -10.53 14.81
N GLU A 21 -0.43 -9.29 15.19
CA GLU A 21 -1.08 -8.12 14.59
C GLU A 21 -0.40 -7.71 13.27
N SER A 22 0.90 -7.96 13.12
CA SER A 22 1.67 -7.60 11.92
C SER A 22 1.71 -8.72 10.89
N VAL A 23 1.48 -8.37 9.62
CA VAL A 23 1.75 -9.21 8.46
C VAL A 23 3.25 -9.10 8.11
N PRO A 24 3.91 -10.18 7.63
CA PRO A 24 5.29 -10.10 7.13
C PRO A 24 5.45 -9.03 6.05
N PHE A 25 6.63 -8.43 5.98
CA PHE A 25 6.91 -7.31 5.08
C PHE A 25 6.87 -7.77 3.61
N GLU A 26 7.30 -9.00 3.35
CA GLU A 26 7.23 -9.69 2.05
C GLU A 26 5.80 -10.11 1.65
N GLY A 27 4.81 -9.85 2.50
CA GLY A 27 3.44 -10.32 2.34
C GLY A 27 3.27 -11.80 2.69
N LEU A 28 2.20 -12.41 2.17
CA LEU A 28 1.88 -13.82 2.41
C LEU A 28 1.93 -14.59 1.10
N LEU A 29 2.97 -15.40 0.94
CA LEU A 29 3.19 -16.20 -0.28
C LEU A 29 2.73 -17.64 -0.09
N SER A 30 1.96 -18.16 -1.04
CA SER A 30 1.60 -19.58 -1.08
C SER A 30 2.72 -20.42 -1.71
N GLU A 31 2.96 -21.61 -1.17
CA GLU A 31 3.95 -22.57 -1.70
C GLU A 31 3.49 -23.22 -3.02
N GLY A 32 2.18 -23.25 -3.25
CA GLY A 32 1.51 -23.83 -4.41
C GLY A 32 0.54 -22.88 -5.09
N SER A 33 -0.39 -23.43 -5.88
CA SER A 33 -1.36 -22.67 -6.67
C SER A 33 -2.67 -22.37 -5.94
N SER A 34 -2.66 -22.38 -4.60
CA SER A 34 -3.87 -22.19 -3.82
C SER A 34 -3.55 -21.55 -2.47
N ILE A 35 -4.39 -20.60 -2.08
CA ILE A 35 -4.40 -19.95 -0.77
C ILE A 35 -5.84 -19.94 -0.26
N ARG A 36 -6.02 -20.09 1.05
CA ARG A 36 -7.34 -20.03 1.70
C ARG A 36 -7.31 -18.99 2.79
N ILE A 37 -8.28 -18.07 2.75
CA ILE A 37 -8.44 -17.01 3.73
C ILE A 37 -9.73 -17.27 4.50
N GLU A 38 -9.64 -17.32 5.83
CA GLU A 38 -10.77 -17.53 6.72
C GLU A 38 -10.95 -16.34 7.64
N PHE A 39 -12.18 -15.83 7.70
CA PHE A 39 -12.55 -14.74 8.59
C PHE A 39 -13.76 -15.16 9.42
N THR A 40 -13.72 -14.84 10.71
CA THR A 40 -14.80 -15.11 11.66
C THR A 40 -14.95 -13.89 12.55
N ALA A 41 -16.18 -13.42 12.72
CA ALA A 41 -16.54 -12.31 13.61
C ALA A 41 -17.61 -12.80 14.58
N ASP A 42 -17.34 -12.75 15.88
CA ASP A 42 -18.12 -13.43 16.92
C ASP A 42 -19.03 -12.52 17.77
N GLN A 43 -18.96 -11.18 17.68
CA GLN A 43 -20.07 -10.23 17.96
C GLN A 43 -19.67 -8.73 17.89
N GLY A 44 -20.57 -7.90 17.36
CA GLY A 44 -20.99 -6.64 17.99
C GLY A 44 -20.21 -5.33 17.77
N GLN A 45 -18.93 -5.36 17.40
CA GLN A 45 -18.24 -4.13 16.96
C GLN A 45 -17.46 -4.41 15.68
N ALA A 46 -18.00 -3.89 14.57
CA ALA A 46 -17.29 -3.85 13.30
C ALA A 46 -16.06 -2.94 13.46
N ALA A 47 -14.88 -3.54 13.59
CA ALA A 47 -13.62 -2.80 13.66
C ALA A 47 -12.54 -3.34 12.69
N SER A 48 -12.68 -4.57 12.17
CA SER A 48 -11.70 -5.10 11.22
C SER A 48 -12.19 -4.91 9.79
N ALA A 49 -11.87 -3.77 9.20
CA ALA A 49 -11.90 -3.60 7.75
C ALA A 49 -10.61 -4.20 7.17
N PHE A 50 -10.70 -4.96 6.09
CA PHE A 50 -9.54 -5.47 5.36
C PHE A 50 -9.72 -5.19 3.87
N ASN A 51 -8.63 -4.79 3.22
CA ASN A 51 -8.53 -4.64 1.78
C ASN A 51 -7.41 -5.56 1.30
N ILE A 52 -7.76 -6.72 0.73
CA ILE A 52 -6.79 -7.76 0.35
C ILE A 52 -6.70 -7.79 -1.18
N ARG A 53 -5.54 -7.38 -1.69
CA ARG A 53 -5.13 -7.63 -3.09
C ARG A 53 -4.51 -9.02 -3.17
N PHE A 54 -4.78 -9.74 -4.25
CA PHE A 54 -4.04 -10.95 -4.61
C PHE A 54 -3.56 -10.84 -6.05
N GLU A 55 -2.43 -11.50 -6.32
CA GLU A 55 -1.86 -11.61 -7.65
C GLU A 55 -1.25 -13.00 -7.80
N ALA A 56 -1.46 -13.62 -8.97
CA ALA A 56 -0.81 -14.88 -9.33
C ALA A 56 0.32 -14.57 -10.32
N PHE A 57 1.51 -15.09 -10.03
CA PHE A 57 2.71 -14.87 -10.82
C PHE A 57 3.49 -16.19 -10.98
N GLU A 58 4.37 -16.27 -11.98
CA GLU A 58 5.16 -17.49 -12.22
C GLU A 58 6.31 -17.59 -11.20
N LYS A 59 6.77 -18.82 -10.96
CA LYS A 59 7.93 -19.04 -10.07
C LYS A 59 9.20 -18.53 -10.74
N GLY A 60 10.10 -17.94 -9.96
CA GLY A 60 11.43 -17.53 -10.41
C GLY A 60 11.59 -16.03 -10.70
N HIS A 61 10.57 -15.23 -10.43
CA HIS A 61 10.61 -13.78 -10.45
C HIS A 61 9.77 -13.21 -9.30
N CYS A 62 9.92 -11.91 -9.03
CA CYS A 62 9.10 -11.23 -8.03
C CYS A 62 7.69 -10.92 -8.57
N TYR A 63 6.73 -10.71 -7.68
CA TYR A 63 5.37 -10.31 -8.04
C TYR A 63 5.33 -8.86 -8.55
N GLU A 64 4.31 -8.47 -9.33
CA GLU A 64 4.13 -7.07 -9.72
C GLU A 64 3.74 -6.22 -8.50
N PRO A 65 4.55 -5.21 -8.13
CA PRO A 65 4.26 -4.40 -6.96
C PRO A 65 2.93 -3.66 -7.09
N TYR A 66 2.35 -3.31 -5.95
CA TYR A 66 1.18 -2.45 -5.91
C TYR A 66 1.28 -1.38 -4.85
N ILE A 67 0.86 -0.20 -5.25
CA ILE A 67 0.78 0.97 -4.39
C ILE A 67 -0.63 1.56 -4.49
N GLN A 68 -1.25 1.75 -3.34
CA GLN A 68 -2.51 2.49 -3.26
C GLN A 68 -2.22 3.99 -3.28
N ASN A 69 -2.99 4.75 -4.06
CA ASN A 69 -2.84 6.21 -4.19
C ASN A 69 -1.45 6.63 -4.70
N GLY A 70 -0.91 5.88 -5.65
CA GLY A 70 0.35 6.14 -6.30
C GLY A 70 0.51 5.35 -7.57
N ASN A 71 1.70 5.47 -8.14
CA ASN A 71 2.15 4.74 -9.30
C ASN A 71 3.62 4.34 -9.14
N PHE A 72 4.10 3.43 -9.98
CA PHE A 72 5.50 3.03 -9.98
C PHE A 72 6.05 2.92 -11.39
N THR A 73 7.38 3.00 -11.49
CA THR A 73 8.13 2.66 -12.71
C THR A 73 9.01 1.46 -12.44
N THR A 74 9.25 0.63 -13.47
CA THR A 74 10.09 -0.57 -13.37
C THR A 74 11.22 -0.52 -14.38
N SER A 75 12.39 -1.02 -14.00
CA SER A 75 13.51 -1.22 -14.93
C SER A 75 13.29 -2.38 -15.89
N ASP A 76 12.47 -3.37 -15.52
CA ASP A 76 12.15 -4.56 -16.32
C ASP A 76 10.73 -5.06 -15.98
N PRO A 77 9.79 -5.07 -16.94
CA PRO A 77 8.41 -5.50 -16.70
C PRO A 77 8.24 -7.01 -16.48
N THR A 78 9.32 -7.80 -16.60
CA THR A 78 9.31 -9.23 -16.27
C THR A 78 9.65 -9.52 -14.81
N TYR A 79 10.01 -8.49 -14.03
CA TYR A 79 10.28 -8.58 -12.58
C TYR A 79 11.32 -9.64 -12.18
N ASN A 80 12.26 -9.92 -13.08
CA ASN A 80 13.38 -10.83 -12.84
C ASN A 80 14.30 -10.32 -11.72
N ILE A 81 15.12 -11.20 -11.16
CA ILE A 81 16.16 -10.85 -10.16
C ILE A 81 17.02 -9.70 -10.69
N GLY A 82 17.20 -8.66 -9.86
CA GLY A 82 17.88 -7.40 -10.20
C GLY A 82 16.95 -6.31 -10.76
N THR A 83 15.65 -6.59 -10.93
CA THR A 83 14.68 -5.54 -11.29
C THR A 83 14.56 -4.52 -10.17
N ILE A 84 14.53 -3.24 -10.53
CA ILE A 84 14.33 -2.11 -9.61
C ILE A 84 12.98 -1.48 -9.91
N VAL A 85 12.23 -1.19 -8.85
CA VAL A 85 10.95 -0.49 -8.91
C VAL A 85 11.02 0.80 -8.09
N GLU A 86 10.60 1.91 -8.68
CA GLU A 86 10.55 3.24 -8.05
C GLU A 86 9.11 3.74 -7.94
N PHE A 87 8.70 4.10 -6.73
CA PHE A 87 7.34 4.50 -6.38
C PHE A 87 7.17 6.01 -6.32
N THR A 88 5.98 6.46 -6.71
CA THR A 88 5.54 7.86 -6.66
C THR A 88 4.11 7.93 -6.14
N CYS A 89 3.81 8.86 -5.23
CA CYS A 89 2.44 9.06 -4.78
C CYS A 89 1.64 9.92 -5.75
N ASP A 90 0.34 9.65 -5.84
CA ASP A 90 -0.58 10.45 -6.63
C ASP A 90 -0.71 11.87 -6.04
N PRO A 91 -1.08 12.87 -6.87
CA PRO A 91 -1.28 14.24 -6.38
C PRO A 91 -2.20 14.30 -5.15
N GLY A 92 -1.76 15.02 -4.12
CA GLY A 92 -2.47 15.14 -2.84
C GLY A 92 -2.14 14.07 -1.80
N HIS A 93 -1.39 13.04 -2.20
CA HIS A 93 -0.82 12.06 -1.30
C HIS A 93 0.67 12.32 -1.08
N SER A 94 1.21 11.79 0.01
CA SER A 94 2.64 11.84 0.33
C SER A 94 3.10 10.50 0.86
N LEU A 95 4.37 10.19 0.61
CA LEU A 95 5.00 8.97 1.09
C LEU A 95 5.19 9.09 2.60
N GLU A 96 4.38 8.38 3.35
CA GLU A 96 4.37 8.43 4.82
C GLU A 96 5.33 7.38 5.40
N GLN A 97 5.41 6.21 4.76
CA GLN A 97 6.10 5.02 5.28
C GLN A 97 6.69 4.19 4.14
N GLY A 98 7.79 3.48 4.41
CA GLY A 98 8.47 2.58 3.47
C GLY A 98 9.49 3.27 2.55
N PRO A 99 10.25 2.49 1.75
CA PRO A 99 11.19 3.03 0.79
C PRO A 99 10.50 3.49 -0.49
N ALA A 100 11.07 4.50 -1.15
CA ALA A 100 10.64 4.89 -2.49
C ALA A 100 11.14 3.94 -3.59
N VAL A 101 12.06 3.03 -3.29
CA VAL A 101 12.71 2.13 -4.25
C VAL A 101 12.90 0.74 -3.64
N ILE A 102 12.56 -0.30 -4.39
CA ILE A 102 12.79 -1.71 -4.03
C ILE A 102 13.51 -2.46 -5.16
N GLU A 103 14.14 -3.59 -4.82
CA GLU A 103 14.89 -4.44 -5.74
C GLU A 103 14.47 -5.92 -5.58
N CYS A 104 14.27 -6.62 -6.70
CA CYS A 104 13.99 -8.05 -6.69
C CYS A 104 15.29 -8.81 -6.45
N VAL A 105 15.42 -9.44 -5.28
CA VAL A 105 16.66 -10.08 -4.83
C VAL A 105 16.47 -11.58 -4.67
N ASN A 106 17.56 -12.28 -4.34
CA ASN A 106 17.63 -13.72 -4.09
C ASN A 106 17.44 -14.59 -5.34
N VAL A 107 18.53 -15.26 -5.75
CA VAL A 107 18.58 -16.10 -6.96
C VAL A 107 17.82 -17.43 -6.81
N ARG A 108 17.65 -17.92 -5.57
CA ARG A 108 17.02 -19.23 -5.31
C ARG A 108 15.53 -19.13 -5.08
N ASP A 109 15.12 -18.05 -4.42
CA ASP A 109 13.74 -17.78 -4.03
C ASP A 109 13.51 -16.28 -4.14
N PRO A 110 13.16 -15.76 -5.33
CA PRO A 110 13.11 -14.32 -5.57
C PRO A 110 12.04 -13.61 -4.74
N TYR A 111 12.40 -12.51 -4.11
CA TYR A 111 11.47 -11.65 -3.35
C TYR A 111 11.96 -10.18 -3.37
N TRP A 112 11.05 -9.23 -3.12
CA TRP A 112 11.42 -7.81 -2.99
C TRP A 112 12.13 -7.56 -1.67
N ASN A 113 13.27 -6.85 -1.71
CA ASN A 113 14.10 -6.61 -0.53
C ASN A 113 13.45 -5.73 0.58
N ASP A 114 12.31 -5.12 0.30
CA ASP A 114 11.52 -4.28 1.21
C ASP A 114 10.05 -4.23 0.74
N THR A 115 9.16 -3.65 1.54
CA THR A 115 7.72 -3.53 1.23
C THR A 115 7.42 -2.26 0.43
N GLU A 116 6.36 -2.30 -0.37
CA GLU A 116 5.84 -1.10 -1.03
C GLU A 116 5.47 0.01 -0.02
N PRO A 117 5.74 1.29 -0.35
CA PRO A 117 5.46 2.39 0.56
C PRO A 117 3.97 2.69 0.66
N LEU A 118 3.60 3.41 1.72
CA LEU A 118 2.25 3.88 1.95
C LEU A 118 2.10 5.36 1.54
N CYS A 119 1.26 5.60 0.53
CA CYS A 119 0.87 6.94 0.11
C CYS A 119 -0.45 7.35 0.78
N ARG A 120 -0.41 8.43 1.56
CA ARG A 120 -1.58 8.95 2.31
C ARG A 120 -1.80 10.43 2.11
N ALA A 121 -3.07 10.83 2.17
CA ALA A 121 -3.47 12.22 2.20
C ALA A 121 -3.05 12.84 3.55
N MET A 122 -2.35 13.97 3.50
CA MET A 122 -1.81 14.63 4.69
C MET A 122 -2.89 15.48 5.38
N CYS A 123 -3.03 15.34 6.71
CA CYS A 123 -3.86 16.21 7.54
C CYS A 123 -3.14 17.55 7.79
N GLY A 124 -3.22 18.46 6.82
CA GLY A 124 -2.60 19.79 6.89
C GLY A 124 -1.14 19.84 6.43
N GLY A 125 -0.55 21.03 6.52
CA GLY A 125 0.83 21.30 6.10
C GLY A 125 0.99 22.59 5.29
N GLU A 126 2.21 22.87 4.84
CA GLU A 126 2.52 24.02 3.99
C GLU A 126 2.78 23.55 2.55
N LEU A 127 2.06 24.15 1.59
CA LEU A 127 2.17 23.84 0.17
C LEU A 127 2.73 25.05 -0.56
N SER A 128 3.88 24.89 -1.20
CA SER A 128 4.56 25.96 -1.96
C SER A 128 4.58 25.74 -3.47
N ALA A 129 4.08 24.60 -3.94
CA ALA A 129 4.04 24.26 -5.35
C ALA A 129 3.11 25.19 -6.13
N VAL A 130 3.39 25.36 -7.43
CA VAL A 130 2.60 26.22 -8.32
C VAL A 130 1.20 25.66 -8.62
N ALA A 131 1.01 24.37 -8.39
CA ALA A 131 -0.25 23.64 -8.47
C ALA A 131 -0.15 22.40 -7.56
N GLY A 132 -1.29 21.89 -7.12
CA GLY A 132 -1.36 20.70 -6.26
C GLY A 132 -2.80 20.32 -5.97
N VAL A 133 -2.96 19.20 -5.27
CA VAL A 133 -4.26 18.68 -4.82
C VAL A 133 -4.23 18.63 -3.29
N VAL A 134 -5.34 18.98 -2.65
CA VAL A 134 -5.57 18.81 -1.22
C VAL A 134 -6.69 17.81 -1.06
N LEU A 135 -6.46 16.78 -0.25
CA LEU A 135 -7.42 15.72 0.03
C LEU A 135 -7.69 15.68 1.53
N SER A 136 -8.92 15.31 1.92
CA SER A 136 -9.19 14.96 3.30
C SER A 136 -8.36 13.73 3.69
N PRO A 137 -8.00 13.57 4.98
CA PRO A 137 -7.38 12.34 5.44
C PRO A 137 -8.25 11.13 5.08
N ASN A 138 -7.58 10.01 4.78
CA ASN A 138 -8.19 8.75 4.34
C ASN A 138 -8.95 8.76 3.01
N TRP A 139 -9.01 9.88 2.26
CA TRP A 139 -9.71 9.93 0.98
C TRP A 139 -9.36 8.72 0.07
N PRO A 140 -10.36 8.05 -0.56
CA PRO A 140 -11.78 8.38 -0.61
C PRO A 140 -12.61 7.89 0.58
N GLU A 141 -12.00 7.22 1.54
CA GLU A 141 -12.66 6.76 2.76
C GLU A 141 -12.92 7.93 3.73
N PRO A 142 -13.87 7.78 4.68
CA PRO A 142 -14.13 8.81 5.68
C PRO A 142 -12.90 9.14 6.53
N TYR A 143 -12.69 10.42 6.78
CA TYR A 143 -11.72 10.90 7.77
C TYR A 143 -12.16 10.50 9.19
N ALA A 144 -11.20 10.44 10.11
CA ALA A 144 -11.47 10.04 11.49
C ALA A 144 -12.17 11.16 12.29
N GLU A 145 -12.94 10.78 13.32
CA GLU A 145 -13.52 11.78 14.23
C GLU A 145 -12.42 12.52 15.01
N GLY A 146 -12.56 13.85 15.12
CA GLY A 146 -11.67 14.69 15.92
C GLY A 146 -10.41 15.19 15.22
N GLU A 147 -10.28 14.99 13.91
CA GLU A 147 -9.18 15.58 13.13
C GLU A 147 -9.38 17.09 12.91
N ASP A 148 -8.33 17.88 13.14
CA ASP A 148 -8.28 19.34 12.93
C ASP A 148 -7.12 19.69 11.96
N CYS A 149 -7.40 19.57 10.66
CA CYS A 149 -6.39 19.70 9.60
C CYS A 149 -6.36 21.13 9.03
N VAL A 150 -5.15 21.70 8.92
CA VAL A 150 -4.95 23.05 8.33
C VAL A 150 -3.89 23.00 7.23
N TRP A 151 -4.29 23.31 5.99
CA TRP A 151 -3.38 23.50 4.86
C TRP A 151 -3.11 24.98 4.61
N LYS A 152 -1.85 25.36 4.49
CA LYS A 152 -1.42 26.73 4.16
C LYS A 152 -0.73 26.70 2.80
N ILE A 153 -1.38 27.30 1.79
CA ILE A 153 -0.83 27.38 0.44
C ILE A 153 -0.14 28.74 0.26
N HIS A 154 1.15 28.72 -0.05
CA HIS A 154 1.96 29.91 -0.30
C HIS A 154 2.53 29.88 -1.72
N VAL A 155 2.31 30.93 -2.50
CA VAL A 155 2.87 31.10 -3.83
C VAL A 155 3.62 32.42 -3.90
N GLY A 156 4.55 32.56 -4.86
CA GLY A 156 5.35 33.78 -5.00
C GLY A 156 4.50 35.06 -5.10
N GLU A 157 5.07 36.19 -4.66
CA GLU A 157 4.37 37.45 -4.35
C GLU A 157 3.45 38.01 -5.46
N GLU A 158 3.76 37.72 -6.74
CA GLU A 158 2.99 38.18 -7.91
C GLU A 158 1.92 37.18 -8.39
N LYS A 159 1.63 36.12 -7.62
CA LYS A 159 0.67 35.07 -7.98
C LYS A 159 -0.61 35.16 -7.17
N ARG A 160 -1.69 34.63 -7.74
CA ARG A 160 -2.99 34.43 -7.06
C ARG A 160 -3.35 32.96 -7.11
N ILE A 161 -4.05 32.47 -6.08
CA ILE A 161 -4.47 31.08 -5.96
C ILE A 161 -5.92 30.97 -6.45
N PHE A 162 -6.17 30.02 -7.36
CA PHE A 162 -7.51 29.58 -7.74
C PHE A 162 -7.75 28.20 -7.12
N LEU A 163 -8.92 27.99 -6.52
CA LEU A 163 -9.33 26.71 -5.95
C LEU A 163 -10.51 26.20 -6.77
N ASP A 164 -10.34 25.00 -7.33
CA ASP A 164 -11.42 24.25 -7.95
C ASP A 164 -11.87 23.16 -6.96
N ILE A 165 -13.13 23.21 -6.54
CA ILE A 165 -13.67 22.29 -5.52
C ILE A 165 -14.58 21.30 -6.21
N GLN A 166 -14.18 20.03 -6.18
CA GLN A 166 -14.96 18.90 -6.70
C GLN A 166 -15.66 18.21 -5.51
N LEU A 167 -16.97 18.02 -5.60
CA LEU A 167 -17.82 17.38 -4.58
C LEU A 167 -18.37 16.04 -5.09
#